data_AF-A0A8T3U5N3-F1
#
_entry.id   AF-A0A8T3U5N3-F1
#
_cell.length_a   1.000
_cell.length_b   1.000
_cell.length_c   1.000
_cell.angle_alpha   90.00
_cell.angle_beta   90.00
_cell.angle_gamma   90.00
#
_symmetry.space_group_name_H-M   'P 1'
#
loop_
_entity.id
_entity.type
_entity.pdbx_description
1 polymer ?
#
loop_
_entity_poly.entity_id
_entity_poly.type
_entity_poly.pdbx_seq_one_letter_code
_entity_poly.pdbx_strand_id
1 'polypeptide(L)'
;MDKQSINIWMMLNAKYFESKDLPLIKSNLEKLSEEKALILQLIDFKDPNTMLIVSILVGTLGVDRFLLGDVLIGIFKLFTLGGLGIFTIIDWILIPKRAREKNLEEFSRLVL
;
A
#
# COMPACT_ATOMS: atom_id res chain seq x y z
N MET A 1 -20.19 0.33 -11.16
CA MET A 1 -20.76 0.61 -9.82
C MET A 1 -21.61 1.88 -9.86
N ASP A 2 -22.64 2.01 -9.02
CA ASP A 2 -23.42 3.26 -8.93
C ASP A 2 -22.66 4.37 -8.17
N LYS A 3 -23.08 5.62 -8.34
CA LYS A 3 -22.38 6.79 -7.77
C LYS A 3 -22.35 6.80 -6.24
N GLN A 4 -23.35 6.26 -5.56
CA GLN A 4 -23.37 6.24 -4.09
C GLN A 4 -22.37 5.22 -3.57
N SER A 5 -22.36 4.01 -4.13
CA SER A 5 -21.40 2.96 -3.78
C SER A 5 -19.95 3.39 -4.01
N ILE A 6 -19.68 4.13 -5.10
CA ILE A 6 -18.34 4.68 -5.37
C ILE A 6 -17.92 5.67 -4.29
N ASN A 7 -18.80 6.60 -3.91
CA ASN A 7 -18.47 7.59 -2.88
C ASN A 7 -18.22 6.95 -1.51
N ILE A 8 -19.02 5.94 -1.13
CA ILE A 8 -18.81 5.18 0.10
C ILE A 8 -17.47 4.44 0.05
N TRP A 9 -17.18 3.75 -1.05
CA TRP A 9 -15.93 3.02 -1.19
C TRP A 9 -14.72 3.96 -1.10
N MET A 10 -14.78 5.12 -1.77
CA MET A 10 -13.72 6.14 -1.70
C MET A 10 -13.54 6.67 -0.28
N MET A 11 -14.63 6.90 0.46
CA MET A 11 -14.57 7.35 1.86
C MET A 11 -13.87 6.33 2.76
N LEU A 12 -14.12 5.03 2.56
CA LEU A 12 -13.53 3.96 3.37
C LEU A 12 -12.08 3.66 3.00
N ASN A 13 -11.72 3.76 1.72
CA ASN A 13 -10.45 3.26 1.20
C ASN A 13 -9.45 4.34 0.79
N ALA A 14 -9.82 5.63 0.75
CA ALA A 14 -8.93 6.71 0.31
C ALA A 14 -7.59 6.76 1.08
N LYS A 15 -7.57 6.39 2.37
CA LYS A 15 -6.34 6.39 3.18
C LYS A 15 -5.26 5.41 2.68
N TYR A 16 -5.64 4.40 1.93
CA TYR A 16 -4.75 3.37 1.39
C TYR A 16 -4.03 3.79 0.10
N PHE A 17 -4.41 4.93 -0.49
CA PHE A 17 -3.88 5.42 -1.77
C PHE A 17 -3.26 6.80 -1.64
N GLU A 18 -2.47 7.23 -2.63
CA GLU A 18 -2.00 8.61 -2.69
C GLU A 18 -3.07 9.55 -3.25
N SER A 19 -3.09 10.79 -2.76
CA SER A 19 -4.05 11.83 -3.18
C SER A 19 -4.05 12.07 -4.69
N LYS A 20 -2.88 11.91 -5.34
CA LYS A 20 -2.71 12.09 -6.79
C LYS A 20 -3.43 11.02 -7.62
N ASP A 21 -3.64 9.83 -7.04
CA ASP A 21 -4.19 8.66 -7.74
C ASP A 21 -5.71 8.52 -7.53
N LEU A 22 -6.29 9.24 -6.55
CA LEU A 22 -7.73 9.23 -6.27
C LEU A 22 -8.62 9.57 -7.49
N PRO A 23 -8.27 10.54 -8.35
CA PRO A 23 -9.05 10.81 -9.56
C PRO A 23 -9.06 9.63 -10.53
N LEU A 24 -7.92 8.95 -10.69
CA LEU A 24 -7.78 7.78 -11.55
C LEU A 24 -8.60 6.60 -11.01
N ILE A 25 -8.49 6.32 -9.72
CA ILE A 25 -9.25 5.27 -9.02
C ILE A 25 -10.74 5.49 -9.23
N LYS A 26 -11.23 6.73 -9.01
CA LYS A 26 -12.65 7.06 -9.22
C LYS A 26 -13.10 6.76 -10.65
N SER A 27 -12.33 7.17 -11.65
CA SER A 27 -12.65 6.89 -13.07
C SER A 27 -12.73 5.40 -13.37
N ASN A 28 -11.84 4.61 -12.75
CA ASN A 28 -11.79 3.16 -12.90
C ASN A 28 -12.96 2.45 -12.19
N LEU A 29 -13.41 2.96 -11.05
CA LEU A 29 -14.60 2.45 -10.34
C LEU A 29 -15.91 2.69 -11.12
N GLU A 30 -16.00 3.82 -11.82
CA GLU A 30 -17.15 4.15 -12.67
C GLU A 30 -17.29 3.16 -13.84
N LYS A 31 -16.16 2.66 -14.37
CA LYS A 31 -16.10 1.69 -15.48
C LYS A 31 -16.13 0.23 -15.02
N LEU A 32 -16.13 -0.03 -13.72
CA LEU A 32 -16.00 -1.36 -13.15
C LEU A 32 -17.26 -2.20 -13.36
N SER A 33 -17.09 -3.42 -13.86
CA SER A 33 -18.16 -4.43 -13.94
C SER A 33 -18.60 -4.90 -12.55
N GLU A 34 -19.81 -5.45 -12.44
CA GLU A 34 -20.35 -5.92 -11.16
C GLU A 34 -19.52 -7.05 -10.54
N GLU A 35 -19.00 -7.97 -11.36
CA GLU A 35 -18.12 -9.06 -10.91
C GLU A 35 -16.82 -8.53 -10.28
N LYS A 36 -16.13 -7.61 -10.98
CA LYS A 36 -14.90 -7.00 -10.46
C LYS A 36 -15.18 -6.15 -9.21
N ALA A 37 -16.37 -5.56 -9.09
CA ALA A 37 -16.79 -4.79 -7.91
C ALA A 37 -16.99 -5.68 -6.67
N LEU A 38 -17.41 -6.94 -6.83
CA LEU A 38 -17.49 -7.90 -5.74
C LEU A 38 -16.10 -8.31 -5.28
N ILE A 39 -15.20 -8.62 -6.22
CA ILE A 39 -13.80 -8.97 -5.91
C ILE A 39 -13.09 -7.81 -5.21
N LEU A 40 -13.33 -6.58 -5.64
CA LEU A 40 -12.74 -5.37 -5.05
C LEU A 40 -13.06 -5.21 -3.56
N GLN A 41 -14.24 -5.65 -3.11
CA GLN A 41 -14.66 -5.57 -1.70
C GLN A 41 -13.95 -6.61 -0.80
N LEU A 42 -13.38 -7.65 -1.40
CA LEU A 42 -12.68 -8.71 -0.66
C LEU A 42 -11.19 -8.41 -0.46
N ILE A 43 -10.66 -7.37 -1.10
CA ILE A 43 -9.24 -7.00 -1.00
C ILE A 43 -8.97 -6.35 0.35
N ASP A 44 -7.91 -6.81 0.99
CA ASP A 44 -7.35 -6.15 2.17
C ASP A 44 -6.16 -5.27 1.78
N PHE A 45 -6.39 -3.96 1.73
CA PHE A 45 -5.33 -2.99 1.43
C PHE A 45 -4.43 -2.76 2.64
N LYS A 46 -3.12 -2.68 2.39
CA LYS A 46 -2.13 -2.46 3.47
C LYS A 46 -2.26 -1.04 4.00
N ASP A 47 -2.53 -0.89 5.30
CA ASP A 47 -2.56 0.42 5.95
C ASP A 47 -1.14 1.03 6.02
N PRO A 48 -0.87 2.19 5.38
CA PRO A 48 0.44 2.81 5.40
C PRO A 48 0.95 3.16 6.81
N ASN A 49 0.04 3.51 7.73
CA ASN A 49 0.39 3.85 9.10
C ASN A 49 0.76 2.61 9.90
N THR A 50 0.03 1.50 9.70
CA THR A 50 0.39 0.21 10.31
C THR A 50 1.75 -0.26 9.81
N MET A 51 2.02 -0.14 8.51
CA MET A 51 3.33 -0.48 7.93
C MET A 51 4.46 0.40 8.51
N LEU A 52 4.20 1.68 8.75
CA LEU A 52 5.14 2.59 9.40
C LEU A 52 5.42 2.17 10.86
N ILE A 53 4.38 1.85 11.63
CA ILE A 53 4.53 1.38 13.02
C ILE A 53 5.38 0.11 13.07
N VAL A 54 5.12 -0.84 12.16
CA VAL A 54 5.94 -2.05 12.03
C VAL A 54 7.38 -1.71 11.69
N SER A 55 7.63 -0.76 10.78
CA SER A 55 8.99 -0.27 10.49
C SER A 55 9.70 0.33 11.69
N ILE A 56 9.00 1.11 12.53
CA ILE A 56 9.57 1.70 13.73
C ILE A 56 9.95 0.63 14.77
N LEU A 57 9.11 -0.40 14.94
CA LEU A 57 9.33 -1.43 15.96
C LEU A 57 10.32 -2.52 15.54
N VAL A 58 10.28 -2.95 14.28
CA VAL A 58 11.04 -4.12 13.78
C VAL A 58 11.79 -3.87 12.46
N GLY A 59 11.81 -2.63 11.96
CA GLY A 59 12.46 -2.29 10.68
C GLY A 59 13.99 -2.32 10.69
N THR A 60 14.63 -2.37 11.87
CA THR A 60 16.08 -2.62 12.01
C THR A 60 16.46 -4.01 11.49
N LEU A 61 15.56 -4.98 11.60
CA LEU A 61 15.72 -6.33 11.07
C LEU A 61 15.24 -6.45 9.60
N GLY A 62 14.75 -5.37 9.00
CA GLY A 62 14.22 -5.35 7.62
C GLY A 62 12.87 -6.04 7.44
N VAL A 63 12.16 -6.36 8.53
CA VAL A 63 10.83 -7.04 8.52
C VAL A 63 9.80 -6.24 7.71
N ASP A 64 9.86 -4.92 7.83
CA ASP A 64 9.04 -3.97 7.09
C ASP A 64 9.22 -4.07 5.57
N ARG A 65 10.45 -4.29 5.10
CA ARG A 65 10.76 -4.52 3.68
C ARG A 65 10.28 -5.88 3.19
N PHE A 66 10.42 -6.92 4.01
CA PHE A 66 9.87 -8.24 3.68
C PHE A 66 8.34 -8.22 3.53
N LEU A 67 7.63 -7.46 4.37
CA LEU A 67 6.17 -7.33 4.31
C LEU A 67 5.65 -6.55 3.09
N LEU A 68 6.48 -5.71 2.48
CA LEU A 68 6.21 -5.00 1.23
C LEU A 68 6.67 -5.77 -0.02
N GLY A 69 7.34 -6.93 0.16
CA GLY A 69 7.91 -7.72 -0.93
C GLY A 69 9.29 -7.25 -1.41
N ASP A 70 9.90 -6.29 -0.73
CA ASP A 70 11.24 -5.76 -1.00
C ASP A 70 12.35 -6.65 -0.39
N VAL A 71 12.33 -7.94 -0.73
CA VAL A 71 13.18 -8.98 -0.11
C VAL A 71 14.67 -8.66 -0.22
N LEU A 72 15.13 -8.17 -1.39
CA LEU A 72 16.54 -7.84 -1.61
C LEU A 72 17.06 -6.75 -0.66
N ILE A 73 16.23 -5.72 -0.40
CA ILE A 73 16.59 -4.62 0.51
C ILE A 73 16.54 -5.12 1.96
N GLY A 74 15.56 -5.97 2.30
CA GLY A 74 15.49 -6.62 3.61
C GLY A 74 16.74 -7.45 3.91
N ILE A 75 17.18 -8.26 2.94
CA ILE A 75 18.41 -9.06 3.05
C ILE A 75 19.65 -8.16 3.18
N PHE A 76 19.75 -7.08 2.40
CA PHE A 76 20.85 -6.12 2.50
C PHE A 76 20.94 -5.45 3.89
N LYS A 77 19.80 -5.13 4.50
CA LYS A 77 19.75 -4.64 5.89
C LYS A 77 20.28 -5.68 6.88
N LEU A 78 19.95 -6.96 6.71
CA LEU A 78 20.46 -8.04 7.59
C LEU A 78 21.99 -8.18 7.50
N PHE A 79 22.55 -8.13 6.29
CA PHE A 79 24.01 -8.18 6.10
C PHE A 79 24.75 -6.97 6.68
N THR A 80 24.08 -5.81 6.77
CA THR A 80 24.64 -4.59 7.33
C THR A 80 24.30 -4.39 8.82
N LEU A 81 23.78 -5.40 9.51
CA LEU A 81 23.30 -5.32 10.91
C LEU A 81 22.29 -4.18 11.13
N GLY A 82 21.35 -4.00 10.20
CA GLY A 82 20.35 -2.93 10.23
C GLY A 82 20.90 -1.54 9.85
N GLY A 83 22.16 -1.46 9.42
CA GLY A 83 22.79 -0.27 8.85
C GLY A 83 22.73 0.96 9.76
N LEU A 84 23.15 0.79 11.02
CA LEU A 84 23.39 1.84 12.02
C LEU A 84 22.23 2.85 12.23
N GLY A 85 20.99 2.48 11.88
CA GLY A 85 19.82 3.35 12.01
C GLY A 85 19.61 4.37 10.88
N ILE A 86 20.52 4.46 9.90
CA ILE A 86 20.33 5.36 8.75
C ILE A 86 19.24 4.81 7.82
N PHE A 87 19.26 3.50 7.55
CA PHE A 87 18.25 2.87 6.71
C PHE A 87 16.87 2.85 7.36
N THR A 88 16.76 2.85 8.69
CA THR A 88 15.46 2.95 9.37
C THR A 88 14.84 4.33 9.18
N ILE A 89 15.64 5.40 9.20
CA ILE A 89 15.16 6.78 8.96
C ILE A 89 14.64 6.94 7.53
N ILE A 90 15.38 6.41 6.54
CA ILE A 90 14.96 6.43 5.14
C ILE A 90 13.64 5.66 4.97
N ASP A 91 13.52 4.53 5.66
CA ASP A 91 12.35 3.67 5.60
C ASP A 91 11.08 4.32 6.16
N TRP A 92 11.20 5.17 7.19
CA TRP A 92 10.05 5.91 7.72
C TRP A 92 9.37 6.80 6.68
N ILE A 93 10.14 7.35 5.74
CA ILE A 93 9.60 8.17 4.65
C ILE A 93 9.12 7.27 3.49
N LEU A 94 9.86 6.21 3.18
CA LEU A 94 9.64 5.42 1.97
C LEU A 94 8.53 4.38 2.10
N ILE A 95 8.33 3.80 3.29
CA ILE A 95 7.38 2.71 3.51
C ILE A 95 5.92 3.11 3.34
N PRO A 96 5.44 4.23 3.92
CA PRO A 96 4.06 4.65 3.71
C PRO A 96 3.77 4.88 2.22
N LYS A 97 4.75 5.42 1.50
CA LYS A 97 4.65 5.65 0.05
C LYS A 97 4.56 4.33 -0.71
N ARG A 98 5.49 3.40 -0.45
CA ARG A 98 5.49 2.08 -1.09
C ARG A 98 4.25 1.25 -0.78
N ALA A 99 3.72 1.34 0.45
CA ALA A 99 2.46 0.69 0.81
C ALA A 99 1.32 1.17 -0.09
N ARG A 100 1.21 2.48 -0.32
CA ARG A 100 0.20 3.07 -1.23
C ARG A 100 0.43 2.70 -2.68
N GLU A 101 1.68 2.72 -3.15
CA GLU A 101 2.06 2.28 -4.50
C GLU A 101 1.66 0.81 -4.73
N LYS A 102 1.94 -0.08 -3.78
CA LYS A 102 1.54 -1.50 -3.83
C LYS A 102 0.03 -1.70 -3.83
N ASN A 103 -0.70 -0.93 -3.01
CA ASN A 103 -2.16 -0.97 -3.01
C ASN A 103 -2.73 -0.53 -4.37
N LEU A 104 -2.13 0.48 -5.01
CA LEU A 104 -2.52 0.94 -6.34
C LEU A 104 -2.23 -0.11 -7.43
N GLU A 105 -1.07 -0.78 -7.37
CA GLU A 105 -0.73 -1.89 -8.26
C GLU A 105 -1.77 -3.01 -8.16
N GLU A 106 -2.13 -3.40 -6.94
CA GLU A 106 -3.12 -4.45 -6.69
C GLU A 106 -4.52 -4.06 -7.16
N PHE A 107 -4.95 -2.81 -6.90
CA PHE A 107 -6.18 -2.25 -7.43
C PHE A 107 -6.19 -2.29 -8.97
N SER A 108 -5.14 -1.78 -9.59
CA SER A 108 -5.05 -1.67 -11.05
C SER A 108 -5.06 -3.03 -11.73
N ARG A 109 -4.39 -4.03 -11.14
CA ARG A 109 -4.38 -5.42 -11.63
C ARG A 109 -5.77 -6.04 -11.70
N LEU A 110 -6.69 -5.62 -10.84
CA LEU A 110 -8.04 -6.19 -10.75
C LEU A 110 -9.04 -5.41 -11.59
N VAL A 111 -8.83 -4.10 -11.69
CA VAL A 111 -9.76 -3.23 -12.43
C VAL A 111 -9.47 -3.22 -13.93
N LEU A 112 -8.20 -3.23 -14.36
CA LEU A 112 -7.81 -3.36 -15.76
C LEU A 112 -7.88 -4.83 -16.19
#